data_AF-A0A1B6EDJ3-F1
#
_entry.id   AF-A0A1B6EDJ3-F1
#
_cell.length_a   1.000
_cell.length_b   1.000
_cell.length_c   1.000
_cell.angle_alpha   90.00
_cell.angle_beta   90.00
_cell.angle_gamma   90.00
#
_symmetry.space_group_name_H-M   'P 1'
#
loop_
_entity.id
_entity.type
_entity.pdbx_description
1 polymer ?
#
loop_
_entity_poly.entity_id
_entity_poly.type
_entity_poly.pdbx_seq_one_letter_code
_entity_poly.pdbx_strand_id
1 'polypeptide(L)'
;MKTSLLDFYQFSKTKVYISIPHMFDIFLSRLFGCLGPALIPPLHIAILYYFWHEFSRRVDKRYCSCSCWDTVFKGTYESGIASYKHIYFNATANTVKIWVLTVFCIIGFYEAVRWLILLLIHHRLRYSMLILFSCAVFSHYYSWWVYFNYWNDEYYSQWNHQLFFSSTEILSSLLVLYLADNRNVFSSIKSLPIIGIAIIHVIAGSLDQFVINVIKGEGHWHQIIPYHFHPVMLFINERENVYQNYL
;
A
#
# COMPACT_ATOMS: atom_id res chain seq x y z
N MET A 1 5.68 -50.02 -20.59
CA MET A 1 5.46 -49.11 -19.44
C MET A 1 6.74 -49.08 -18.59
N LYS A 2 7.77 -48.35 -19.05
CA LYS A 2 9.10 -48.23 -18.40
C LYS A 2 9.60 -46.80 -18.61
N THR A 3 9.01 -45.87 -17.88
CA THR A 3 9.39 -44.44 -17.85
C THR A 3 9.03 -43.91 -16.46
N SER A 4 9.76 -44.31 -15.41
CA SER A 4 9.46 -43.76 -14.07
C SER A 4 10.61 -43.78 -13.04
N LEU A 5 11.86 -44.05 -13.41
CA LEU A 5 12.98 -43.99 -12.45
C LEU A 5 14.21 -43.23 -12.94
N LEU A 6 14.43 -43.11 -14.25
CA LEU A 6 15.54 -42.34 -14.81
C LEU A 6 15.29 -40.82 -14.73
N ASP A 7 14.06 -40.36 -14.99
CA ASP A 7 13.73 -38.93 -14.91
C ASP A 7 13.81 -38.38 -13.46
N PHE A 8 13.54 -39.21 -12.46
CA PHE A 8 13.66 -38.84 -11.05
C PHE A 8 15.12 -38.80 -10.59
N TYR A 9 15.97 -39.68 -11.14
CA TYR A 9 17.42 -39.67 -10.87
C TYR A 9 18.11 -38.45 -11.50
N GLN A 10 17.58 -37.96 -12.63
CA GLN A 10 18.09 -36.77 -13.30
C GLN A 10 17.65 -35.46 -12.60
N PHE A 11 16.45 -35.43 -12.00
CA PHE A 11 15.98 -34.29 -11.22
C PHE A 11 16.65 -34.14 -9.84
N SER A 12 17.22 -35.23 -9.30
CA SER A 12 18.01 -35.19 -8.06
C SER A 12 19.46 -34.73 -8.26
N LYS A 13 20.04 -34.90 -9.46
CA LYS A 13 21.43 -34.52 -9.75
C LYS A 13 21.63 -33.03 -10.07
N THR A 14 20.57 -32.28 -10.34
CA THR A 14 20.61 -30.81 -10.53
C THR A 14 20.87 -30.02 -9.24
N LYS A 15 21.06 -30.70 -8.09
CA LYS A 15 21.39 -30.05 -6.81
C LYS A 15 22.86 -30.06 -6.40
N VAL A 16 23.80 -30.63 -7.17
CA VAL A 16 25.17 -30.90 -6.67
C VAL A 16 26.31 -30.22 -7.45
N TYR A 17 26.04 -29.40 -8.46
CA TYR A 17 27.09 -28.56 -9.08
C TYR A 17 26.61 -27.10 -9.23
N ILE A 18 26.35 -26.44 -8.10
CA ILE A 18 26.27 -24.97 -8.07
C ILE A 18 27.71 -24.46 -8.03
N SER A 19 28.26 -24.21 -9.20
CA SER A 19 29.56 -23.54 -9.38
C SER A 19 29.53 -22.18 -8.66
N ILE A 20 30.54 -21.90 -7.84
CA ILE A 20 30.74 -20.65 -7.07
C ILE A 20 30.39 -19.36 -7.87
N PRO A 21 30.75 -19.20 -9.16
CA PRO A 21 30.32 -18.05 -9.98
C PRO A 21 28.80 -17.90 -10.10
N HIS A 22 28.05 -19.00 -10.27
CA HIS A 22 26.59 -18.95 -10.40
C HIS A 22 25.89 -18.56 -9.08
N MET A 23 26.49 -18.88 -7.94
CA MET A 23 25.99 -18.44 -6.63
C MET A 23 26.22 -16.94 -6.42
N PHE A 24 27.36 -16.43 -6.89
CA PHE A 24 27.71 -15.02 -6.87
C PHE A 24 26.80 -14.20 -7.80
N ASP A 25 26.50 -14.70 -8.99
CA ASP A 25 25.59 -14.03 -9.95
C ASP A 25 24.15 -13.97 -9.45
N ILE A 26 23.64 -15.05 -8.83
CA ILE A 26 22.33 -15.04 -8.15
C ILE A 26 22.34 -14.04 -6.99
N PHE A 27 23.43 -14.02 -6.21
CA PHE A 27 23.57 -13.10 -5.09
C PHE A 27 23.61 -11.64 -5.56
N LEU A 28 24.41 -11.31 -6.59
CA LEU A 28 24.43 -9.98 -7.19
C LEU A 28 23.07 -9.60 -7.78
N SER A 29 22.42 -10.50 -8.53
CA SER A 29 21.11 -10.22 -9.12
C SER A 29 20.06 -9.90 -8.05
N ARG A 30 20.06 -10.64 -6.93
CA ARG A 30 19.20 -10.35 -5.77
C ARG A 30 19.59 -9.07 -5.06
N LEU A 31 20.89 -8.85 -4.89
CA LEU A 31 21.44 -7.66 -4.25
C LEU A 31 21.06 -6.41 -5.04
N PHE A 32 21.34 -6.35 -6.35
CA PHE A 32 20.97 -5.22 -7.20
C PHE A 32 19.45 -5.11 -7.41
N GLY A 33 18.73 -6.23 -7.50
CA GLY A 33 17.27 -6.26 -7.59
C GLY A 33 16.57 -5.71 -6.34
N CYS A 34 17.16 -5.86 -5.16
CA CYS A 34 16.64 -5.29 -3.90
C CYS A 34 17.23 -3.90 -3.60
N LEU A 35 18.53 -3.70 -3.78
CA LEU A 35 19.22 -2.45 -3.47
C LEU A 35 18.92 -1.33 -4.46
N GLY A 36 18.70 -1.62 -5.74
CA GLY A 36 18.36 -0.60 -6.74
C GLY A 36 17.10 0.17 -6.35
N PRO A 37 15.95 -0.50 -6.18
CA PRO A 37 14.73 0.13 -5.68
C PRO A 37 14.90 0.66 -4.25
N ALA A 38 15.67 0.02 -3.38
CA ALA A 38 15.83 0.50 -2.01
C ALA A 38 16.66 1.80 -1.91
N LEU A 39 17.66 2.01 -2.78
CA LEU A 39 18.65 3.08 -2.63
C LEU A 39 18.49 4.21 -3.65
N ILE A 40 18.13 3.90 -4.91
CA ILE A 40 18.07 4.91 -5.98
C ILE A 40 17.06 6.02 -5.64
N PRO A 41 15.83 5.71 -5.20
CA PRO A 41 14.83 6.75 -4.94
C PRO A 41 15.13 7.59 -3.69
N PRO A 42 15.57 7.03 -2.53
CA PRO A 42 16.02 7.85 -1.40
C PRO A 42 17.20 8.74 -1.73
N LEU A 43 18.16 8.24 -2.54
CA LEU A 43 19.30 9.05 -2.96
C LEU A 43 18.86 10.19 -3.88
N HIS A 44 17.95 9.93 -4.81
CA HIS A 44 17.35 10.97 -5.66
C HIS A 44 16.58 12.01 -4.83
N ILE A 45 15.78 11.58 -3.85
CA ILE A 45 15.05 12.45 -2.92
C ILE A 45 16.03 13.27 -2.06
N ALA A 46 17.14 12.68 -1.60
CA ALA A 46 18.14 13.39 -0.80
C ALA A 46 18.84 14.49 -1.62
N ILE A 47 19.14 14.22 -2.90
CA ILE A 47 19.67 15.23 -3.82
C ILE A 47 18.66 16.36 -4.01
N LEU A 48 17.39 16.02 -4.27
CA LEU A 48 16.32 17.02 -4.40
C LEU A 48 16.14 17.84 -3.12
N TYR A 49 16.16 17.19 -1.94
CA TYR A 49 16.07 17.84 -0.64
C TYR A 49 17.22 18.84 -0.41
N TYR A 50 18.44 18.47 -0.79
CA TYR A 50 19.61 19.35 -0.68
C TYR A 50 19.43 20.63 -1.49
N PHE A 51 18.93 20.53 -2.73
CA PHE A 51 18.67 21.69 -3.58
C PHE A 51 17.34 22.40 -3.25
N TRP A 52 16.42 21.74 -2.53
CA TRP A 52 15.08 22.26 -2.26
C TRP A 52 15.08 23.60 -1.52
N HIS A 53 16.07 23.86 -0.66
CA HIS A 53 16.17 25.14 0.05
C HIS A 53 16.34 26.35 -0.91
N GLU A 54 16.88 26.15 -2.11
CA GLU A 54 17.08 27.22 -3.10
C GLU A 54 15.79 27.56 -3.87
N PHE A 55 14.87 26.60 -4.00
CA PHE A 55 13.64 26.75 -4.78
C PHE A 55 12.38 26.88 -3.91
N SER A 56 12.46 26.52 -2.63
CA SER A 56 11.32 26.56 -1.71
C SER A 56 11.13 27.92 -1.05
N ARG A 57 9.88 28.34 -0.91
CA ARG A 57 9.52 29.52 -0.11
C ARG A 57 9.42 29.11 1.36
N ARG A 58 9.98 29.93 2.27
CA ARG A 58 9.84 29.72 3.71
C ARG A 58 8.40 30.03 4.12
N VAL A 59 7.71 29.02 4.65
CA VAL A 59 6.33 29.11 5.13
C VAL A 59 6.32 28.92 6.64
N ASP A 60 5.66 29.82 7.36
CA ASP A 60 5.48 29.69 8.81
C ASP A 60 4.32 28.74 9.12
N LYS A 61 4.66 27.52 9.53
CA LYS A 61 3.70 26.45 9.87
C LYS A 61 2.75 26.78 11.03
N ARG A 62 2.98 27.87 11.78
CA ARG A 62 2.08 28.30 12.87
C ARG A 62 0.86 29.06 12.37
N TYR A 63 0.96 29.70 11.21
CA TYR A 63 -0.10 30.53 10.63
C TYR A 63 -0.65 29.97 9.31
N CYS A 64 -0.08 28.87 8.82
CA CYS A 64 -0.44 28.25 7.55
C CYS A 64 -1.29 26.98 7.75
N SER A 65 -2.41 26.88 7.05
CA SER A 65 -3.20 25.64 6.87
C SER A 65 -2.74 24.85 5.63
N CYS A 66 -3.27 23.64 5.42
CA CYS A 66 -2.81 22.65 4.42
C CYS A 66 -2.61 23.18 2.99
N SER A 67 -3.36 24.22 2.58
CA SER A 67 -3.27 24.84 1.24
C SER A 67 -1.96 25.57 0.97
N CYS A 68 -1.36 26.17 1.99
CA CYS A 68 -0.22 27.07 1.83
C CYS A 68 1.13 26.42 2.15
N TRP A 69 1.13 25.16 2.58
CA TRP A 69 2.35 24.38 2.82
C TRP A 69 3.10 24.05 1.52
N ASP A 70 2.35 23.68 0.48
CA ASP A 70 2.90 23.32 -0.83
C ASP A 70 2.50 24.39 -1.86
N THR A 71 3.21 25.52 -1.77
CA THR A 71 2.99 26.71 -2.60
C THR A 71 3.24 26.51 -4.10
N VAL A 72 3.80 25.35 -4.51
CA VAL A 72 4.20 25.10 -5.91
C VAL A 72 3.29 24.09 -6.60
N PHE A 73 2.91 22.99 -5.95
CA PHE A 73 2.06 21.96 -6.58
C PHE A 73 0.58 22.05 -6.15
N LYS A 74 0.29 22.17 -4.85
CA LYS A 74 -1.10 22.27 -4.36
C LYS A 74 -1.73 23.65 -4.57
N GLY A 75 -0.95 24.73 -4.44
CA GLY A 75 -1.46 26.09 -4.63
C GLY A 75 -2.10 26.34 -6.01
N THR A 76 -1.65 25.64 -7.06
CA THR A 76 -2.23 25.71 -8.40
C THR A 76 -3.51 24.90 -8.58
N TYR A 77 -3.78 23.91 -7.72
CA TYR A 77 -5.05 23.17 -7.76
C TYR A 77 -6.21 23.98 -7.17
N GLU A 78 -5.92 24.92 -6.26
CA GLU A 78 -6.94 25.74 -5.58
C GLU A 78 -7.25 27.05 -6.33
N SER A 79 -6.39 27.49 -7.25
CA SER A 79 -6.48 28.79 -7.93
C SER A 79 -6.84 28.73 -9.42
N GLY A 80 -7.11 27.54 -9.98
CA GLY A 80 -7.39 27.35 -11.41
C GLY A 80 -8.44 26.26 -11.71
N ILE A 81 -8.75 26.08 -13.01
CA ILE A 81 -9.61 24.98 -13.50
C ILE A 81 -8.94 23.65 -13.11
N ALA A 82 -9.66 22.80 -12.39
CA ALA A 82 -9.15 21.54 -11.85
C ALA A 82 -8.50 20.67 -12.94
N SER A 83 -7.17 20.73 -13.01
CA SER A 83 -6.33 19.88 -13.85
C SER A 83 -6.05 18.54 -13.15
N TYR A 84 -5.50 17.58 -13.89
CA TYR A 84 -5.05 16.30 -13.36
C TYR A 84 -4.14 16.51 -12.13
N LYS A 85 -4.54 15.92 -10.99
CA LYS A 85 -3.77 15.95 -9.75
C LYS A 85 -2.65 14.92 -9.85
N HIS A 86 -1.43 15.38 -10.07
CA HIS A 86 -0.25 14.51 -10.07
C HIS A 86 0.09 14.05 -8.64
N ILE A 87 0.57 12.81 -8.52
CA ILE A 87 1.24 12.35 -7.29
C ILE A 87 2.52 13.19 -7.14
N TYR A 88 2.67 13.85 -5.99
CA TYR A 88 3.84 14.63 -5.66
C TYR A 88 4.44 14.13 -4.35
N PHE A 89 5.73 14.39 -4.16
CA PHE A 89 6.44 14.11 -2.92
C PHE A 89 6.86 15.43 -2.30
N ASN A 90 6.43 15.66 -1.07
CA ASN A 90 6.97 16.72 -0.26
C ASN A 90 8.45 16.40 0.02
N ALA A 91 9.36 17.36 -0.11
CA ALA A 91 10.77 17.14 0.17
C ALA A 91 11.03 17.24 1.68
N THR A 92 10.58 16.24 2.45
CA THR A 92 10.77 16.19 3.91
C THR A 92 11.40 14.87 4.36
N ALA A 93 11.82 14.78 5.62
CA ALA A 93 12.32 13.52 6.19
C ALA A 93 11.25 12.41 6.21
N ASN A 94 9.96 12.77 6.16
CA ASN A 94 8.87 11.80 6.10
C ASN A 94 8.84 11.04 4.77
N THR A 95 9.42 11.59 3.71
CA THR A 95 9.54 10.93 2.41
C THR A 95 10.39 9.66 2.48
N VAL A 96 11.38 9.62 3.37
CA VAL A 96 12.13 8.39 3.64
C VAL A 96 11.22 7.33 4.29
N LYS A 97 10.34 7.71 5.21
CA LYS A 97 9.37 6.79 5.84
C LYS A 97 8.40 6.22 4.80
N ILE A 98 7.88 7.08 3.92
CA ILE A 98 7.03 6.69 2.79
C ILE A 98 7.76 5.68 1.90
N TRP A 99 9.02 5.94 1.57
CA TRP A 99 9.81 5.04 0.74
C TRP A 99 10.02 3.67 1.38
N VAL A 100 10.45 3.65 2.65
CA VAL A 100 10.65 2.41 3.41
C VAL A 100 9.36 1.60 3.49
N LEU A 101 8.22 2.24 3.78
CA LEU A 101 6.93 1.56 3.79
C LEU A 101 6.58 0.98 2.42
N THR A 102 6.80 1.75 1.35
CA THR A 102 6.49 1.34 -0.03
C THR A 102 7.30 0.10 -0.42
N VAL A 103 8.60 0.09 -0.15
CA VAL A 103 9.48 -1.06 -0.41
C VAL A 103 9.01 -2.28 0.39
N PHE A 104 8.69 -2.11 1.68
CA PHE A 104 8.18 -3.20 2.52
C PHE A 104 6.88 -3.79 1.96
N CYS A 105 5.94 -2.94 1.55
CA CYS A 105 4.66 -3.38 0.96
C CYS A 105 4.86 -4.13 -0.36
N ILE A 106 5.73 -3.64 -1.25
CA ILE A 106 6.04 -4.29 -2.53
C ILE A 106 6.69 -5.67 -2.31
N ILE A 107 7.67 -5.76 -1.40
CA ILE A 107 8.33 -7.04 -1.08
C ILE A 107 7.33 -8.02 -0.46
N GLY A 108 6.50 -7.56 0.49
CA GLY A 108 5.45 -8.39 1.10
C GLY A 108 4.45 -8.91 0.06
N PHE A 109 4.00 -8.06 -0.85
CA PHE A 109 3.12 -8.45 -1.95
C PHE A 109 3.78 -9.45 -2.89
N TYR A 110 5.05 -9.22 -3.27
CA TYR A 110 5.82 -10.14 -4.10
C TYR A 110 5.95 -11.53 -3.46
N GLU A 111 6.33 -11.61 -2.19
CA GLU A 111 6.45 -12.90 -1.49
C GLU A 111 5.10 -13.62 -1.36
N ALA A 112 4.01 -12.89 -1.10
CA ALA A 112 2.67 -13.46 -1.05
C ALA A 112 2.24 -14.05 -2.41
N VAL A 113 2.41 -13.30 -3.50
CA VAL A 113 2.10 -13.76 -4.86
C VAL A 113 2.97 -14.94 -5.26
N ARG A 114 4.28 -14.86 -5.01
CA ARG A 114 5.22 -15.95 -5.27
C ARG A 114 4.81 -17.22 -4.54
N TRP A 115 4.43 -17.12 -3.27
CA TRP A 115 3.98 -18.24 -2.48
C TRP A 115 2.68 -18.86 -3.03
N LEU A 116 1.70 -18.04 -3.42
CA LEU A 116 0.46 -18.51 -4.06
C LEU A 116 0.72 -19.21 -5.41
N ILE A 117 1.63 -18.68 -6.22
CA ILE A 117 2.04 -19.30 -7.49
C ILE A 117 2.69 -20.67 -7.23
N LEU A 118 3.56 -20.79 -6.23
CA LEU A 118 4.16 -22.08 -5.86
C LEU A 118 3.09 -23.09 -5.45
N LEU A 119 2.09 -22.68 -4.67
CA LEU A 119 0.95 -23.55 -4.34
C LEU A 119 0.14 -23.95 -5.57
N LEU A 120 -0.06 -23.03 -6.51
CA LEU A 120 -0.78 -23.29 -7.75
C LEU A 120 -0.06 -24.35 -8.59
N ILE A 121 1.25 -24.19 -8.80
CA ILE A 121 2.10 -25.13 -9.55
C ILE A 121 2.07 -26.53 -8.92
N HIS A 122 2.07 -26.61 -7.58
CA HIS A 122 2.00 -27.89 -6.88
C HIS A 122 0.58 -28.47 -6.75
N HIS A 123 -0.45 -27.83 -7.35
CA HIS A 123 -1.87 -28.19 -7.20
C HIS A 123 -2.33 -28.28 -5.74
N ARG A 124 -1.77 -27.44 -4.87
CA ARG A 124 -2.11 -27.37 -3.44
C ARG A 124 -2.91 -26.14 -3.05
N LEU A 125 -3.20 -25.28 -4.02
CA LEU A 125 -3.89 -24.03 -3.77
C LEU A 125 -5.39 -24.24 -3.54
N ARG A 126 -5.91 -23.66 -2.45
CA ARG A 126 -7.35 -23.47 -2.25
C ARG A 126 -7.81 -22.19 -2.94
N TYR A 127 -8.54 -22.33 -4.04
CA TYR A 127 -9.02 -21.20 -4.83
C TYR A 127 -9.92 -20.22 -4.07
N SER A 128 -10.67 -20.69 -3.08
CA SER A 128 -11.47 -19.80 -2.21
C SER A 128 -10.60 -18.79 -1.47
N MET A 129 -9.46 -19.22 -0.93
CA MET A 129 -8.51 -18.33 -0.25
C MET A 129 -7.77 -17.40 -1.23
N LEU A 130 -7.50 -17.88 -2.45
CA LEU A 130 -6.96 -17.02 -3.52
C LEU A 130 -7.91 -15.86 -3.85
N ILE A 131 -9.21 -16.15 -3.98
CA ILE A 131 -10.23 -15.13 -4.25
C ILE A 131 -10.28 -14.12 -3.09
N LEU A 132 -10.32 -14.60 -1.83
CA LEU A 132 -10.31 -13.73 -0.66
C LEU A 132 -9.08 -12.83 -0.61
N PHE A 133 -7.89 -13.38 -0.85
CA PHE A 133 -6.66 -12.60 -0.90
C PHE A 133 -6.70 -11.56 -2.03
N SER A 134 -7.19 -11.94 -3.22
CA SER A 134 -7.31 -11.05 -4.37
C SER A 134 -8.22 -9.85 -4.09
N CYS A 135 -9.34 -10.07 -3.40
CA CYS A 135 -10.23 -8.98 -2.97
C CYS A 135 -9.57 -8.07 -1.91
N ALA A 136 -8.70 -8.62 -1.06
CA ALA A 136 -8.00 -7.85 -0.03
C ALA A 136 -6.89 -6.93 -0.59
N VAL A 137 -6.37 -7.20 -1.80
CA VAL A 137 -5.29 -6.39 -2.41
C VAL A 137 -5.67 -4.91 -2.50
N PHE A 138 -6.93 -4.62 -2.85
CA PHE A 138 -7.39 -3.23 -2.95
C PHE A 138 -7.34 -2.50 -1.59
N SER A 139 -7.71 -3.18 -0.50
CA SER A 139 -7.73 -2.54 0.82
C SER A 139 -6.31 -2.33 1.35
N HIS A 140 -5.36 -3.24 1.08
CA HIS A 140 -3.93 -3.00 1.35
C HIS A 140 -3.35 -1.84 0.55
N TYR A 141 -3.68 -1.76 -0.74
CA TYR A 141 -3.28 -0.63 -1.58
C TYR A 141 -3.84 0.69 -1.04
N TYR A 142 -5.12 0.69 -0.67
CA TYR A 142 -5.75 1.84 -0.03
C TYR A 142 -5.01 2.22 1.25
N SER A 143 -4.76 1.27 2.14
CA SER A 143 -4.03 1.49 3.39
C SER A 143 -2.65 2.10 3.17
N TRP A 144 -1.88 1.60 2.19
CA TRP A 144 -0.61 2.20 1.78
C TRP A 144 -0.78 3.66 1.30
N TRP A 145 -1.77 3.91 0.45
CA TRP A 145 -2.06 5.25 -0.08
C TRP A 145 -2.44 6.23 1.03
N VAL A 146 -3.19 5.80 2.04
CA VAL A 146 -3.50 6.62 3.21
C VAL A 146 -2.23 7.02 3.96
N TYR A 147 -1.37 6.05 4.29
CA TYR A 147 -0.12 6.32 4.99
C TYR A 147 0.80 7.25 4.22
N PHE A 148 0.87 7.08 2.89
CA PHE A 148 1.54 7.99 2.00
C PHE A 148 1.05 9.43 2.23
N ASN A 149 -0.26 9.66 2.18
CA ASN A 149 -0.82 11.00 2.32
C ASN A 149 -0.60 11.59 3.72
N TYR A 150 -0.78 10.81 4.80
CA TYR A 150 -0.55 11.29 6.16
C TYR A 150 0.88 11.77 6.39
N TRP A 151 1.87 11.05 5.87
CA TRP A 151 3.27 11.46 5.98
C TRP A 151 3.65 12.57 5.01
N ASN A 152 3.07 12.60 3.81
CA ASN A 152 3.38 13.59 2.78
C ASN A 152 2.81 14.98 3.13
N ASP A 153 1.61 15.00 3.69
CA ASP A 153 0.87 16.21 4.06
C ASP A 153 0.98 16.56 5.55
N GLU A 154 1.67 15.73 6.35
CA GLU A 154 1.77 15.86 7.82
C GLU A 154 0.39 15.96 8.52
N TYR A 155 -0.61 15.29 7.96
CA TYR A 155 -1.99 15.26 8.46
C TYR A 155 -2.27 13.92 9.14
N TYR A 156 -2.63 13.90 10.43
CA TYR A 156 -2.71 12.66 11.23
C TYR A 156 -4.05 12.45 11.95
N SER A 157 -5.11 13.18 11.59
CA SER A 157 -6.37 13.19 12.35
C SER A 157 -7.00 11.81 12.54
N GLN A 158 -6.87 10.93 11.55
CA GLN A 158 -7.43 9.57 11.54
C GLN A 158 -6.34 8.48 11.59
N TRP A 159 -5.14 8.81 12.06
CA TRP A 159 -4.00 7.89 12.10
C TRP A 159 -4.29 6.59 12.87
N ASN A 160 -4.85 6.71 14.08
CA ASN A 160 -5.14 5.55 14.94
C ASN A 160 -6.20 4.64 14.31
N HIS A 161 -7.19 5.23 13.63
CA HIS A 161 -8.21 4.48 12.91
C HIS A 161 -7.58 3.68 11.78
N GLN A 162 -6.76 4.33 10.95
CA GLN A 162 -6.04 3.66 9.87
C GLN A 162 -5.10 2.54 10.38
N LEU A 163 -4.43 2.78 11.50
CA LEU A 163 -3.54 1.80 12.12
C LEU A 163 -4.28 0.53 12.54
N PHE A 164 -5.46 0.69 13.15
CA PHE A 164 -6.31 -0.43 13.52
C PHE A 164 -6.76 -1.25 12.29
N PHE A 165 -7.28 -0.58 11.25
CA PHE A 165 -7.75 -1.24 10.03
C PHE A 165 -6.63 -1.99 9.33
N SER A 166 -5.51 -1.32 9.05
CA SER A 166 -4.37 -1.95 8.37
C SER A 166 -3.76 -3.12 9.17
N SER A 167 -3.66 -3.01 10.50
CA SER A 167 -3.12 -4.10 11.32
C SER A 167 -4.01 -5.35 11.29
N THR A 168 -5.34 -5.14 11.35
CA THR A 168 -6.30 -6.24 11.29
C THR A 168 -6.43 -6.82 9.88
N GLU A 169 -6.31 -6.00 8.82
CA GLU A 169 -6.21 -6.45 7.42
C GLU A 169 -4.99 -7.34 7.18
N ILE A 170 -3.82 -6.94 7.71
CA ILE A 170 -2.60 -7.73 7.63
C ILE A 170 -2.80 -9.08 8.33
N LEU A 171 -3.33 -9.08 9.56
CA LEU A 171 -3.62 -10.31 10.29
C LEU A 171 -4.57 -11.24 9.51
N SER A 172 -5.68 -10.69 8.99
CA SER A 172 -6.64 -11.43 8.18
C SER A 172 -5.98 -12.03 6.93
N SER A 173 -5.13 -11.25 6.25
CA SER A 173 -4.44 -11.69 5.03
C SER A 173 -3.39 -12.75 5.29
N LEU A 174 -2.65 -12.66 6.40
CA LEU A 174 -1.72 -13.70 6.84
C LEU A 174 -2.45 -15.02 7.12
N LEU A 175 -3.62 -14.98 7.74
CA LEU A 175 -4.45 -16.16 7.98
C LEU A 175 -5.02 -16.74 6.68
N VAL A 176 -5.48 -15.89 5.76
CA VAL A 176 -5.95 -16.30 4.42
C VAL A 176 -4.82 -16.97 3.65
N LEU A 177 -3.63 -16.36 3.63
CA LEU A 177 -2.45 -16.96 3.03
C LEU A 177 -2.16 -18.29 3.70
N TYR A 178 -2.00 -18.37 5.03
CA TYR A 178 -1.78 -19.64 5.72
C TYR A 178 -2.80 -20.74 5.36
N LEU A 179 -4.09 -20.40 5.28
CA LEU A 179 -5.15 -21.34 4.91
C LEU A 179 -5.24 -21.66 3.42
N ALA A 180 -4.50 -20.97 2.55
CA ALA A 180 -4.52 -21.25 1.12
C ALA A 180 -3.82 -22.58 0.74
N ASP A 181 -2.95 -23.13 1.59
CA ASP A 181 -2.36 -24.45 1.40
C ASP A 181 -3.36 -25.55 1.81
N ASN A 182 -3.69 -26.46 0.88
CA ASN A 182 -4.64 -27.55 1.09
C ASN A 182 -4.23 -28.56 2.19
N ARG A 183 -2.95 -28.57 2.60
CA ARG A 183 -2.45 -29.42 3.70
C ARG A 183 -2.89 -28.90 5.07
N ASN A 184 -3.11 -27.61 5.20
CA ASN A 184 -3.53 -27.03 6.47
C ASN A 184 -5.01 -27.30 6.67
N VAL A 185 -5.37 -28.23 7.56
CA VAL A 185 -6.79 -28.59 7.79
C VAL A 185 -7.62 -27.35 8.07
N PHE A 186 -8.63 -27.14 7.23
CA PHE A 186 -9.61 -26.07 7.40
C PHE A 186 -10.45 -26.37 8.64
N SER A 187 -10.51 -25.41 9.55
CA SER A 187 -11.31 -25.50 10.76
C SER A 187 -12.00 -24.17 10.97
N SER A 188 -13.27 -24.20 11.38
CA SER A 188 -14.06 -23.01 11.65
C SER A 188 -13.35 -22.07 12.63
N ILE A 189 -12.61 -22.61 13.60
CA ILE A 189 -11.84 -21.82 14.59
C ILE A 189 -10.77 -20.97 13.90
N LYS A 190 -10.14 -21.46 12.83
CA LYS A 190 -9.10 -20.72 12.09
C LYS A 190 -9.69 -19.69 11.13
N SER A 191 -10.92 -19.89 10.66
CA SER A 191 -11.61 -18.93 9.78
C SER A 191 -12.40 -17.87 10.54
N LEU A 192 -12.78 -18.12 11.80
CA LEU A 192 -13.52 -17.17 12.63
C LEU A 192 -12.84 -15.79 12.73
N PRO A 193 -11.52 -15.66 12.93
CA PRO A 193 -10.87 -14.36 12.95
C PRO A 193 -10.98 -13.60 11.62
N ILE A 194 -10.86 -14.29 10.48
CA ILE A 194 -10.99 -13.69 9.14
C ILE A 194 -12.39 -13.10 8.98
N ILE A 195 -13.42 -13.88 9.34
CA ILE A 195 -14.82 -13.46 9.27
C ILE A 195 -15.09 -12.31 10.25
N GLY A 196 -14.61 -12.42 11.49
CA GLY A 196 -14.80 -11.39 12.52
C GLY A 196 -14.19 -10.05 12.12
N ILE A 197 -12.96 -10.05 11.59
CA ILE A 197 -12.31 -8.85 11.08
C ILE A 197 -13.10 -8.26 9.91
N ALA A 198 -13.53 -9.08 8.95
CA ALA A 198 -14.33 -8.62 7.83
C ALA A 198 -15.65 -7.96 8.28
N ILE A 199 -16.36 -8.56 9.25
CA ILE A 199 -17.59 -7.99 9.80
C ILE A 199 -17.31 -6.65 10.50
N ILE A 200 -16.28 -6.57 11.34
CA ILE A 200 -15.89 -5.32 12.01
C ILE A 200 -15.61 -4.22 10.97
N HIS A 201 -14.88 -4.55 9.91
CA HIS A 201 -14.53 -3.61 8.85
C HIS A 201 -15.75 -3.14 8.07
N VAL A 202 -16.66 -4.04 7.74
CA VAL A 202 -17.93 -3.69 7.08
C VAL A 202 -18.77 -2.79 7.97
N ILE A 203 -18.91 -3.11 9.26
CA ILE A 203 -19.72 -2.31 10.19
C ILE A 203 -19.08 -0.93 10.39
N ALA A 204 -17.80 -0.87 10.73
CA ALA A 204 -17.12 0.39 10.99
C ALA A 204 -17.03 1.26 9.72
N GLY A 205 -16.68 0.67 8.57
CA GLY A 205 -16.70 1.37 7.28
C GLY A 205 -18.09 1.85 6.89
N SER A 206 -19.14 1.07 7.17
CA SER A 206 -20.52 1.51 6.94
C SER A 206 -20.91 2.65 7.88
N LEU A 207 -20.62 2.56 9.18
CA LEU A 207 -20.94 3.64 10.12
C LEU A 207 -20.23 4.94 9.74
N ASP A 208 -18.95 4.87 9.41
CA ASP A 208 -18.18 6.07 9.08
C ASP A 208 -18.56 6.64 7.72
N GLN A 209 -18.66 5.83 6.67
CA GLN A 209 -18.88 6.35 5.32
C GLN A 209 -20.36 6.51 4.97
N PHE A 210 -21.24 5.63 5.42
CA PHE A 210 -22.66 5.71 5.09
C PHE A 210 -23.39 6.75 5.95
N VAL A 211 -23.19 6.73 7.28
CA VAL A 211 -23.90 7.69 8.15
C VAL A 211 -23.42 9.11 7.88
N ILE A 212 -22.11 9.31 7.73
CA ILE A 212 -21.56 10.64 7.49
C ILE A 212 -21.92 11.14 6.08
N ASN A 213 -21.70 10.35 5.04
CA ASN A 213 -21.89 10.88 3.69
C ASN A 213 -23.36 10.84 3.22
N VAL A 214 -24.13 9.83 3.61
CA VAL A 214 -25.52 9.68 3.15
C VAL A 214 -26.50 10.32 4.12
N ILE A 215 -26.43 9.99 5.42
CA ILE A 215 -27.43 10.45 6.39
C ILE A 215 -27.20 11.91 6.78
N LYS A 216 -25.94 12.32 7.03
CA LYS A 216 -25.63 13.73 7.30
C LYS A 216 -25.55 14.59 6.04
N GLY A 217 -25.70 13.99 4.85
CA GLY A 217 -25.67 14.70 3.57
C GLY A 217 -24.29 15.26 3.18
N GLU A 218 -23.23 14.90 3.91
CA GLU A 218 -21.87 15.41 3.66
C GLU A 218 -21.26 14.82 2.37
N GLY A 219 -21.92 13.83 1.76
CA GLY A 219 -21.56 13.19 0.50
C GLY A 219 -21.87 14.02 -0.75
N HIS A 220 -22.74 15.03 -0.69
CA HIS A 220 -23.20 15.75 -1.90
C HIS A 220 -22.07 16.46 -2.66
N TRP A 221 -21.02 16.91 -1.97
CA TRP A 221 -19.84 17.52 -2.59
C TRP A 221 -19.03 16.52 -3.45
N HIS A 222 -19.15 15.22 -3.19
CA HIS A 222 -18.46 14.18 -3.96
C HIS A 222 -19.07 13.95 -5.36
N GLN A 223 -20.28 14.48 -5.63
CA GLN A 223 -20.99 14.28 -6.90
C GLN A 223 -20.74 15.41 -7.92
N ILE A 224 -20.25 16.57 -7.47
CA ILE A 224 -20.15 17.78 -8.29
C ILE A 224 -18.79 17.88 -9.00
N ILE A 225 -17.76 17.16 -8.53
CA ILE A 225 -16.41 17.22 -9.10
C ILE A 225 -16.10 15.91 -9.84
N PRO A 226 -15.84 15.93 -11.16
CA PRO A 226 -15.55 14.73 -11.93
C PRO A 226 -14.13 14.25 -11.65
N TYR A 227 -13.98 13.32 -10.70
CA TYR A 227 -12.69 12.68 -10.43
C TYR A 227 -12.63 11.31 -11.11
N HIS A 228 -11.99 11.25 -12.28
CA HIS A 228 -11.50 9.99 -12.84
C HIS A 228 -10.27 9.56 -12.04
N PHE A 229 -10.43 8.48 -11.26
CA PHE A 229 -9.45 7.83 -10.37
C PHE A 229 -9.07 8.62 -9.11
N HIS A 230 -9.78 8.41 -8.00
CA HIS A 230 -9.14 8.47 -6.67
C HIS A 230 -9.90 7.66 -5.58
N PRO A 231 -9.20 6.96 -4.67
CA PRO A 231 -9.80 6.45 -3.44
C PRO A 231 -10.06 7.60 -2.47
N VAL A 232 -11.32 7.75 -2.05
CA VAL A 232 -11.99 8.42 -0.90
C VAL A 232 -11.22 9.44 -0.01
N MET A 233 -9.90 9.39 0.16
CA MET A 233 -9.19 10.16 1.19
C MET A 233 -8.67 11.55 0.78
N LEU A 234 -8.61 11.91 -0.51
CA LEU A 234 -8.24 13.30 -0.88
C LEU A 234 -9.25 14.36 -0.37
N PHE A 235 -10.46 13.95 0.00
CA PHE A 235 -11.55 14.85 0.40
C PHE A 235 -11.60 15.23 1.88
N ILE A 236 -10.90 14.50 2.76
CA ILE A 236 -10.76 14.97 4.15
C ILE A 236 -9.89 16.23 4.18
N ASN A 237 -8.90 16.34 3.27
CA ASN A 237 -7.98 17.47 3.19
C ASN A 237 -8.62 18.74 2.59
N GLU A 238 -9.51 18.61 1.59
CA GLU A 238 -10.27 19.75 1.04
C GLU A 238 -11.32 20.32 2.03
N ARG A 239 -11.77 19.53 3.01
CA ARG A 239 -12.79 19.94 3.99
C ARG A 239 -12.26 20.97 5.00
N GLU A 240 -11.03 20.82 5.50
CA GLU A 240 -10.47 21.76 6.50
C GLU A 240 -10.12 23.13 5.90
N ASN A 241 -9.72 23.20 4.63
CA ASN A 241 -9.39 24.47 3.96
C ASN A 241 -10.64 25.32 3.65
N VAL A 242 -11.81 24.71 3.41
CA VAL A 242 -13.04 25.49 3.17
C VAL A 242 -13.57 26.09 4.47
N TYR A 243 -13.56 25.35 5.58
CA TYR A 243 -14.04 25.90 6.86
C TYR A 243 -13.13 26.99 7.46
N GLN A 244 -11.85 27.05 7.09
CA GLN A 244 -10.94 28.16 7.46
C GLN A 244 -11.13 29.43 6.62
N ASN A 245 -11.81 29.35 5.46
CA ASN A 245 -12.07 30.52 4.60
C ASN A 245 -13.45 31.16 4.85
N TYR A 246 -14.25 30.61 5.77
CA TYR A 246 -15.58 31.12 6.14
C TYR A 246 -15.73 31.50 7.62
N LEU A 247 -14.62 31.60 8.36
CA LEU A 247 -14.50 32.24 9.68
C LEU A 247 -13.39 33.30 9.62
#